data_AF-A0A2N2IFW7-F1
#
_entry.id   AF-A0A2N2IFW7-F1
#
_cell.length_a   1.000
_cell.length_b   1.000
_cell.length_c   1.000
_cell.angle_alpha   90.00
_cell.angle_beta   90.00
_cell.angle_gamma   90.00
#
_symmetry.space_group_name_H-M   'P 1'
#
loop_
_entity.id
_entity.type
_entity.pdbx_description
1 polymer ?
#
loop_
_entity_poly.entity_id
_entity_poly.type
_entity_poly.pdbx_seq_one_letter_code
_entity_poly.pdbx_strand_id
1 'polypeptide(L)'
;STGLRSIIVATPVLKGGDVVAMIGVSVEALLVSEFVTKTANLPDDMTFYALDANGQAAIHRDPKRMFQYPSDLGEPTLRAAVETILSKPRGTVEYEFDGTKRVGVFNKSDATGWHFVLVRIQD
;
A
#
# COMPACT_ATOMS: atom_id res chain seq x y z
N SER A 1 8.30 11.33 -18.90
CA SER A 1 7.88 10.41 -17.83
C SER A 1 8.53 9.07 -18.10
N THR A 2 9.31 8.52 -17.17
CA THR A 2 10.04 7.24 -17.35
C THR A 2 9.12 6.01 -17.27
N GLY A 3 7.82 6.18 -16.98
CA GLY A 3 6.87 5.07 -16.79
C GLY A 3 7.07 4.28 -15.49
N LEU A 4 8.11 4.61 -14.71
CA LEU A 4 8.42 3.97 -13.44
C LEU A 4 7.49 4.48 -12.34
N ARG A 5 6.81 3.56 -11.67
CA ARG A 5 5.95 3.84 -10.51
C ARG A 5 6.83 4.21 -9.31
N SER A 6 6.89 5.51 -8.99
CA SER A 6 7.82 6.05 -8.00
C SER A 6 7.11 6.74 -6.85
N ILE A 7 7.63 6.54 -5.63
CA ILE A 7 7.24 7.24 -4.40
C ILE A 7 8.30 8.32 -4.14
N ILE A 8 7.87 9.56 -3.93
CA ILE A 8 8.78 10.66 -3.59
C ILE A 8 8.78 10.86 -2.08
N VAL A 9 9.96 10.77 -1.47
CA VAL A 9 10.17 11.13 -0.06
C VAL A 9 10.99 12.41 -0.03
N ALA A 10 10.49 13.46 0.60
CA ALA A 10 11.14 14.76 0.61
C ALA A 10 11.14 15.42 1.99
N THR A 11 12.16 16.24 2.24
CA THR A 11 12.30 17.04 3.46
C THR A 11 12.55 18.51 3.09
N PRO A 12 11.96 19.47 3.84
CA PRO A 12 12.21 20.89 3.61
C PRO A 12 13.60 21.32 4.08
N VAL A 13 14.19 22.27 3.36
CA VAL A 13 15.37 23.01 3.79
C VAL A 13 14.91 24.35 4.34
N LEU A 14 15.23 24.60 5.61
CA LEU A 14 14.82 25.81 6.31
C LEU A 14 15.97 26.82 6.41
N LYS A 15 15.67 28.11 6.21
CA LYS A 15 16.59 29.22 6.50
C LYS A 15 15.81 30.33 7.18
N GLY A 16 16.16 30.62 8.44
CA GLY A 16 15.46 31.64 9.22
C GLY A 16 14.00 31.28 9.57
N GLY A 17 13.64 29.99 9.55
CA GLY A 17 12.27 29.53 9.75
C GLY A 17 11.48 29.39 8.45
N ASP A 18 11.96 29.95 7.34
CA ASP A 18 11.32 29.86 6.04
C ASP A 18 11.81 28.65 5.24
N VAL A 19 10.89 28.00 4.51
CA VAL A 19 11.24 26.95 3.54
C VAL A 19 11.87 27.59 2.32
N VAL A 20 13.14 27.26 2.03
CA VAL A 20 13.90 27.82 0.90
C VAL A 20 14.23 26.80 -0.19
N ALA A 21 14.14 25.51 0.12
CA ALA A 21 14.30 24.42 -0.84
C ALA A 21 13.65 23.12 -0.33
N MET A 22 13.59 22.09 -1.17
CA MET A 22 13.19 20.73 -0.81
C MET A 22 14.26 19.76 -1.31
N ILE A 23 14.64 18.79 -0.49
CA ILE A 23 15.50 17.67 -0.90
C ILE A 23 14.62 16.43 -0.96
N GLY A 24 14.54 15.80 -2.14
CA GLY A 24 13.72 14.63 -2.39
C GLY A 24 14.52 13.46 -2.92
N VAL A 25 14.11 12.25 -2.57
CA VAL A 25 14.55 11.00 -3.18
C VAL A 25 13.37 10.32 -3.86
N SER A 26 13.64 9.73 -5.02
CA SER A 26 12.68 8.89 -5.73
C SER A 26 12.94 7.43 -5.39
N VAL A 27 11.92 6.77 -4.86
CA VAL A 27 11.95 5.33 -4.52
C VAL A 27 11.08 4.58 -5.52
N GLU A 28 11.66 3.61 -6.22
CA GLU A 28 10.90 2.77 -7.16
C GLU A 28 10.03 1.77 -6.39
N ALA A 29 8.71 1.90 -6.51
CA ALA A 29 7.75 1.07 -5.79
C ALA A 29 7.88 -0.42 -6.18
N LEU A 30 8.24 -0.69 -7.44
CA LEU A 30 8.49 -2.04 -7.94
C LEU A 30 9.64 -2.72 -7.19
N LEU A 31 10.79 -2.05 -7.07
CA LEU A 31 11.95 -2.61 -6.38
C LEU A 31 11.67 -2.85 -4.89
N VAL A 32 10.87 -1.99 -4.25
CA VAL A 32 10.44 -2.22 -2.85
C VAL A 32 9.54 -3.45 -2.76
N SER A 33 8.60 -3.63 -3.68
CA SER A 33 7.72 -4.80 -3.70
C SER A 33 8.49 -6.10 -3.93
N GLU A 34 9.43 -6.10 -4.87
CA GLU A 34 10.31 -7.23 -5.14
C GLU A 34 11.19 -7.56 -3.93
N PHE A 35 11.74 -6.53 -3.27
CA PHE A 35 12.53 -6.70 -2.05
C PHE A 35 11.73 -7.36 -0.92
N VAL A 36 10.50 -6.88 -0.67
CA VAL A 36 9.61 -7.46 0.35
C VAL A 36 9.24 -8.90 0.01
N THR A 37 8.84 -9.16 -1.24
CA THR A 37 8.46 -10.50 -1.71
C THR A 37 9.61 -11.50 -1.52
N LYS A 38 10.82 -11.10 -1.93
CA LYS A 38 12.04 -11.93 -1.82
C LYS A 38 12.43 -12.17 -0.36
N THR A 39 12.38 -11.15 0.48
CA THR A 39 12.86 -11.22 1.87
C THR A 39 11.90 -11.97 2.77
N ALA A 40 10.59 -11.78 2.57
CA ALA A 40 9.56 -12.42 3.38
C ALA A 40 9.29 -13.87 2.96
N ASN A 41 9.80 -14.31 1.80
CA ASN A 41 9.55 -15.64 1.21
C ASN A 41 8.05 -15.99 1.24
N LEU A 42 7.21 -15.02 0.83
CA LEU A 42 5.76 -15.15 0.98
C LEU A 42 5.23 -16.27 0.08
N PRO A 43 4.47 -17.23 0.64
CA PRO A 43 3.80 -18.27 -0.14
C PRO A 43 2.89 -17.69 -1.23
N ASP A 44 2.52 -18.52 -2.20
CA ASP A 44 1.65 -18.12 -3.31
C ASP A 44 0.20 -17.88 -2.88
N ASP A 45 -0.24 -18.49 -1.76
CA ASP A 45 -1.55 -18.24 -1.13
C ASP A 45 -1.58 -16.95 -0.30
N MET A 46 -0.57 -16.09 -0.43
CA MET A 46 -0.50 -14.81 0.26
C MET A 46 -0.23 -13.65 -0.68
N THR A 47 -0.81 -12.49 -0.36
CA THR A 47 -0.47 -11.21 -1.00
C THR A 47 -0.25 -10.14 0.07
N PHE A 48 0.38 -9.05 -0.32
CA PHE A 48 0.51 -7.87 0.53
C PHE A 48 0.31 -6.60 -0.28
N TYR A 49 -0.09 -5.54 0.41
CA TYR A 49 -0.16 -4.20 -0.13
C TYR A 49 -0.06 -3.15 0.97
N ALA A 50 0.25 -1.92 0.58
CA ALA A 50 0.21 -0.75 1.45
C ALA A 50 -0.75 0.28 0.87
N LEU A 51 -1.72 0.72 1.66
CA LEU A 51 -2.63 1.80 1.30
C LEU A 51 -2.13 3.13 1.86
N ASP A 52 -2.11 4.16 1.04
CA ASP A 52 -1.94 5.53 1.51
C ASP A 52 -3.18 6.03 2.26
N ALA A 53 -3.13 7.25 2.79
CA ALA A 53 -4.24 7.83 3.54
C ALA A 53 -5.54 8.01 2.72
N ASN A 54 -5.45 7.95 1.39
CA ASN A 54 -6.58 8.06 0.48
C ASN A 54 -7.09 6.70 -0.02
N GLY A 55 -6.49 5.59 0.43
CA GLY A 55 -6.84 4.25 -0.02
C GLY A 55 -6.18 3.85 -1.35
N GLN A 56 -5.21 4.60 -1.86
CA GLN A 56 -4.44 4.20 -3.03
C GLN A 56 -3.39 3.16 -2.65
N ALA A 57 -3.24 2.09 -3.42
CA ALA A 57 -2.22 1.07 -3.19
C ALA A 57 -0.82 1.57 -3.59
N ALA A 58 -0.12 2.23 -2.67
CA ALA A 58 1.22 2.76 -2.91
C ALA A 58 2.25 1.66 -3.25
N ILE A 59 2.11 0.49 -2.62
CA ILE A 59 2.89 -0.71 -2.90
C ILE A 59 1.93 -1.90 -2.96
N HIS A 60 2.18 -2.84 -3.86
CA HIS A 60 1.39 -4.08 -3.98
C HIS A 60 2.28 -5.22 -4.50
N ARG A 61 2.04 -6.47 -4.06
CA ARG A 61 2.77 -7.66 -4.57
C ARG A 61 2.66 -7.79 -6.09
N ASP A 62 1.44 -7.77 -6.63
CA ASP A 62 1.17 -7.63 -8.07
C ASP A 62 1.42 -6.19 -8.56
N PRO A 63 2.44 -5.95 -9.42
CA PRO A 63 2.77 -4.63 -9.92
C PRO A 63 1.64 -3.96 -10.69
N LYS A 64 0.71 -4.71 -11.29
CA LYS A 64 -0.39 -4.12 -12.06
C LYS A 64 -1.30 -3.27 -11.17
N ARG A 65 -1.41 -3.62 -9.88
CA ARG A 65 -2.30 -3.01 -8.89
C ARG A 65 -1.69 -1.82 -8.14
N MET A 66 -0.39 -1.54 -8.32
CA MET A 66 0.23 -0.36 -7.71
C MET A 66 -0.43 0.93 -8.23
N PHE A 67 -0.63 1.91 -7.35
CA PHE A 67 -1.28 3.19 -7.63
C PHE A 67 -2.72 3.11 -8.14
N GLN A 68 -3.38 1.96 -7.94
CA GLN A 68 -4.83 1.83 -8.10
C GLN A 68 -5.54 2.01 -6.77
N TYR A 69 -6.83 2.33 -6.83
CA TYR A 69 -7.72 2.36 -5.68
C TYR A 69 -8.49 1.04 -5.63
N PRO A 70 -8.23 0.15 -4.63
CA PRO A 70 -8.93 -1.13 -4.55
C PRO A 70 -10.45 -0.97 -4.40
N SER A 71 -10.91 0.14 -3.80
CA SER A 71 -12.33 0.51 -3.71
C SER A 71 -13.03 0.65 -5.05
N ASP A 72 -12.27 0.91 -6.12
CA ASP A 72 -12.81 1.25 -7.44
C ASP A 72 -12.82 0.03 -8.38
N LEU A 73 -12.39 -1.14 -7.90
CA LEU A 73 -12.30 -2.37 -8.69
C LEU A 73 -13.64 -3.13 -8.83
N GLY A 74 -14.75 -2.52 -8.39
CA GLY A 74 -16.09 -3.09 -8.61
C GLY A 74 -16.53 -4.16 -7.62
N GLU A 75 -15.73 -4.47 -6.60
CA GLU A 75 -16.05 -5.48 -5.57
C GLU A 75 -16.54 -4.84 -4.26
N PRO A 76 -17.84 -4.99 -3.90
CA PRO A 76 -18.42 -4.30 -2.74
C PRO A 76 -17.75 -4.66 -1.41
N THR A 77 -17.37 -5.92 -1.22
CA THR A 77 -16.72 -6.40 0.00
C THR A 77 -15.28 -5.86 0.11
N LEU A 78 -14.56 -5.77 -1.00
CA LEU A 78 -13.24 -5.12 -1.06
C LEU A 78 -13.35 -3.64 -0.70
N ARG A 79 -14.34 -2.92 -1.25
CA ARG A 79 -14.57 -1.51 -0.90
C ARG A 79 -14.81 -1.34 0.60
N ALA A 80 -15.69 -2.16 1.20
CA ALA A 80 -15.95 -2.14 2.64
C ALA A 80 -14.69 -2.47 3.48
N ALA A 81 -13.84 -3.38 3.00
CA ALA A 81 -12.56 -3.67 3.64
C ALA A 81 -11.60 -2.47 3.60
N VAL A 82 -11.51 -1.74 2.47
CA VAL A 82 -10.72 -0.51 2.38
C VAL A 82 -11.22 0.54 3.37
N GLU A 83 -12.53 0.78 3.43
CA GLU A 83 -13.14 1.71 4.40
C GLU A 83 -12.78 1.32 5.84
N THR A 84 -12.84 0.02 6.15
CA THR A 84 -12.46 -0.51 7.47
C THR A 84 -10.97 -0.31 7.78
N ILE A 85 -10.08 -0.63 6.84
CA ILE A 85 -8.63 -0.46 6.99
C ILE A 85 -8.31 1.01 7.31
N LEU A 86 -8.86 1.95 6.54
CA LEU A 86 -8.58 3.38 6.72
C LEU A 86 -9.15 3.95 8.03
N SER A 87 -10.23 3.38 8.55
CA SER A 87 -10.89 3.87 9.78
C SER A 87 -10.18 3.50 11.09
N LYS A 88 -9.25 2.54 11.08
CA LYS A 88 -8.62 2.00 12.29
C LYS A 88 -7.09 1.95 12.13
N PRO A 89 -6.33 2.07 13.23
CA PRO A 89 -4.87 1.91 13.14
C PRO A 89 -4.45 0.45 12.90
N ARG A 90 -5.26 -0.53 13.30
CA ARG A 90 -4.97 -1.97 13.11
C ARG A 90 -6.25 -2.78 13.16
N GLY A 91 -6.20 -3.99 12.62
CA GLY A 91 -7.29 -4.94 12.72
C GLY A 91 -7.21 -6.06 11.70
N THR A 92 -8.34 -6.72 11.51
CA THR A 92 -8.57 -7.73 10.48
C THR A 92 -9.66 -7.28 9.53
N VAL A 93 -9.61 -7.76 8.30
CA VAL A 93 -10.67 -7.61 7.30
C VAL A 93 -10.89 -8.93 6.59
N GLU A 94 -12.11 -9.14 6.15
CA GLU A 94 -12.46 -10.24 5.25
C GLU A 94 -13.15 -9.62 4.04
N TYR A 95 -12.77 -10.07 2.85
CA TYR A 95 -13.37 -9.59 1.61
C TYR A 95 -13.25 -10.64 0.52
N GLU A 96 -14.02 -10.44 -0.53
CA GLU A 96 -13.96 -11.22 -1.76
C GLU A 96 -13.35 -10.35 -2.85
N PHE A 97 -12.58 -10.98 -3.74
CA PHE A 97 -12.07 -10.32 -4.93
C PHE A 97 -11.74 -11.34 -6.01
N ASP A 98 -12.23 -11.11 -7.23
CA ASP A 98 -12.17 -12.08 -8.34
C ASP A 98 -12.77 -13.45 -7.97
N GLY A 99 -13.84 -13.45 -7.17
CA GLY A 99 -14.52 -14.66 -6.69
C GLY A 99 -13.78 -15.46 -5.62
N THR A 100 -12.63 -14.98 -5.12
CA THR A 100 -11.83 -15.65 -4.09
C THR A 100 -11.94 -14.93 -2.75
N LYS A 101 -12.16 -15.69 -1.68
CA LYS A 101 -12.21 -15.15 -0.32
C LYS A 101 -10.81 -14.81 0.17
N ARG A 102 -10.71 -13.73 0.94
CA ARG A 102 -9.46 -13.18 1.44
C ARG A 102 -9.61 -12.74 2.88
N VAL A 103 -8.61 -13.06 3.69
CA VAL A 103 -8.53 -12.64 5.09
C VAL A 103 -7.25 -11.86 5.28
N GLY A 104 -7.39 -10.59 5.67
CA GLY A 104 -6.28 -9.66 5.85
C GLY A 104 -6.07 -9.26 7.30
N VAL A 105 -4.81 -9.08 7.68
CA VAL A 105 -4.40 -8.32 8.87
C VAL A 105 -3.78 -7.01 8.42
N PHE A 106 -4.04 -5.92 9.14
CA PHE A 106 -3.47 -4.62 8.79
C PHE A 106 -2.95 -3.85 10.00
N ASN A 107 -1.96 -2.99 9.74
CA ASN A 107 -1.44 -2.03 10.72
C ASN A 107 -0.99 -0.73 10.03
N LYS A 108 -1.28 0.41 10.65
CA LYS A 108 -0.86 1.74 10.21
C LYS A 108 0.57 2.00 10.68
N SER A 109 1.42 2.49 9.80
CA SER A 109 2.78 2.91 10.12
C SER A 109 2.80 4.35 10.61
N ASP A 110 3.46 4.59 11.74
CA ASP A 110 3.69 5.94 12.25
C ASP A 110 4.67 6.74 11.36
N ALA A 111 5.55 6.05 10.64
CA ALA A 111 6.58 6.68 9.81
C ALA A 111 6.02 7.25 8.50
N THR A 112 5.04 6.56 7.89
CA THR A 112 4.49 6.95 6.57
C THR A 112 3.02 7.36 6.63
N GLY A 113 2.31 6.99 7.70
CA GLY A 113 0.86 7.11 7.79
C GLY A 113 0.09 6.08 6.96
N TRP A 114 0.78 5.15 6.29
CA TRP A 114 0.16 4.13 5.43
C TRP A 114 -0.28 2.91 6.22
N HIS A 115 -1.29 2.21 5.70
CA HIS A 115 -1.73 0.92 6.23
C HIS A 115 -1.11 -0.23 5.44
N PHE A 116 -0.28 -1.02 6.11
CA PHE A 116 0.31 -2.23 5.57
C PHE A 116 -0.61 -3.41 5.83
N VAL A 117 -0.94 -4.16 4.78
CA VAL A 117 -1.88 -5.27 4.82
C VAL A 117 -1.21 -6.55 4.32
N LEU A 118 -1.32 -7.61 5.10
CA LEU A 118 -0.95 -8.97 4.69
C LEU A 118 -2.22 -9.80 4.59
N VAL A 119 -2.40 -10.50 3.48
CA VAL A 119 -3.65 -11.18 3.14
C VAL A 119 -3.37 -12.63 2.78
N ARG A 120 -4.13 -13.53 3.39
CA ARG A 120 -4.25 -14.92 2.95
C ARG A 120 -5.39 -15.06 1.96
N ILE A 121 -5.11 -15.72 0.85
CA ILE A 121 -6.05 -16.06 -0.21
C ILE A 121 -6.61 -17.46 0.12
N GLN A 122 -7.93 -17.59 0.12
CA GLN A 122 -8.63 -18.83 0.44
C GLN A 122 -9.32 -19.35 -0.82
N ASP A 123 -8.82 -20.47 -1.33
CA ASP A 123 -9.45 -21.26 -2.40
C ASP A 123 -10.72 -21.98 -1.91
#